data_AF-A0A034V7P4-F1
#
_entry.id   AF-A0A034V7P4-F1
#
_cell.length_a   1.000
_cell.length_b   1.000
_cell.length_c   1.000
_cell.angle_alpha   90.00
_cell.angle_beta   90.00
_cell.angle_gamma   90.00
#
_symmetry.space_group_name_H-M   'P 1'
#
loop_
_entity.id
_entity.type
_entity.pdbx_description
1 polymer ?
#
loop_
_entity_poly.entity_id
_entity_poly.type
_entity_poly.pdbx_seq_one_letter_code
_entity_poly.pdbx_strand_id
1 'polypeptide(L)'
;MYLYNLTLQKGTGVTHAVHGNFSGGKHQEVILSRGKSLELVRPDSNTGKVHTVLSVEVFGCIRALMSFRLTGGAKDYIVVGSDSGRIVILEYNPAKNSLDKVHQETFGKSGCRRIVPGQYFAIDPKGRAVMIGAVEKQKLAYILNRDTQARLTISSPLEAHKSNTLTYHMVGVDVGFDNPLFACLEIDYEEADNDPTGL
;
A
#
# COMPACT_ATOMS: atom_id res chain seq x y z
N MET A 1 -12.67 19.42 29.63
CA MET A 1 -11.85 18.34 29.05
C MET A 1 -10.52 18.33 29.80
N TYR A 2 -10.20 17.26 30.54
CA TYR A 2 -9.13 17.28 31.58
C TYR A 2 -8.11 16.14 31.48
N LEU A 3 -8.05 15.42 30.35
CA LEU A 3 -7.11 14.31 30.15
C LEU A 3 -6.22 14.58 28.93
N TYR A 4 -4.96 14.15 29.00
CA TYR A 4 -3.95 14.28 27.95
C TYR A 4 -3.31 12.90 27.67
N ASN A 5 -3.32 12.47 26.41
CA ASN A 5 -2.72 11.21 25.99
C ASN A 5 -1.28 11.45 25.49
N LEU A 6 -0.32 10.73 26.08
CA LEU A 6 1.09 10.75 25.67
C LEU A 6 1.60 9.32 25.51
N THR A 7 2.27 9.03 24.39
CA THR A 7 2.91 7.73 24.14
C THR A 7 4.36 7.76 24.62
N LEU A 8 4.68 7.00 25.68
CA LEU A 8 6.05 6.89 26.20
C LEU A 8 6.91 5.92 25.40
N GLN A 9 6.32 4.78 24.99
CA GLN A 9 6.96 3.80 24.14
C GLN A 9 6.01 3.46 22.98
N LYS A 10 6.51 3.59 21.76
CA LYS A 10 5.76 3.25 20.54
C LYS A 10 5.60 1.74 20.42
N GLY A 11 4.58 1.32 19.68
CA GLY A 11 4.40 -0.10 19.36
C GLY A 11 5.60 -0.63 18.59
N THR A 12 6.07 -1.84 18.91
CA THR A 12 7.27 -2.44 18.32
C THR A 12 6.96 -3.57 17.34
N GLY A 13 5.75 -4.10 17.32
CA GLY A 13 5.36 -5.13 16.34
C GLY A 13 5.39 -4.58 14.91
N VAL A 14 6.00 -5.32 13.98
CA VAL A 14 6.03 -4.98 12.56
C VAL A 14 4.98 -5.82 11.84
N THR A 15 4.00 -5.18 11.20
CA THR A 15 2.97 -5.89 10.43
C THR A 15 3.32 -5.99 8.95
N HIS A 16 4.04 -5.00 8.42
CA HIS A 16 4.50 -4.96 7.04
C HIS A 16 5.89 -4.35 6.97
N ALA A 17 6.71 -4.83 6.04
CA ALA A 17 8.04 -4.30 5.74
C ALA A 17 8.25 -4.30 4.24
N VAL A 18 8.63 -3.15 3.68
CA VAL A 18 8.92 -3.01 2.24
C VAL A 18 10.25 -2.31 2.06
N HIS A 19 11.11 -2.86 1.22
CA HIS A 19 12.42 -2.29 0.95
C HIS A 19 12.41 -1.52 -0.38
N GLY A 20 13.30 -0.53 -0.48
CA GLY A 20 13.42 0.30 -1.68
C GLY A 20 14.48 1.39 -1.51
N ASN A 21 14.75 2.10 -2.60
CA ASN A 21 15.58 3.29 -2.66
C ASN A 21 14.67 4.52 -2.41
N PHE A 22 14.21 4.68 -1.17
CA PHE A 22 13.28 5.76 -0.81
C PHE A 22 13.96 7.13 -0.77
N SER A 23 15.27 7.20 -0.54
CA SER A 23 16.06 8.44 -0.60
C SER A 23 16.51 8.84 -2.01
N GLY A 24 16.30 8.00 -3.04
CA GLY A 24 16.76 8.27 -4.42
C GLY A 24 18.27 8.08 -4.66
N GLY A 25 18.99 7.50 -3.69
CA GLY A 25 20.40 7.12 -3.81
C GLY A 25 20.61 5.64 -4.12
N LYS A 26 21.86 5.16 -4.04
CA LYS A 26 22.18 3.72 -4.15
C LYS A 26 21.90 2.91 -2.89
N HIS A 27 21.55 3.59 -1.79
CA HIS A 27 21.23 2.94 -0.52
C HIS A 27 19.83 2.33 -0.57
N GLN A 28 19.71 1.11 -0.07
CA GLN A 28 18.41 0.50 0.22
C GLN A 28 18.01 0.81 1.65
N GLU A 29 16.74 1.08 1.82
CA GLU A 29 16.09 1.40 3.07
C GLU A 29 14.83 0.57 3.19
N VAL A 30 14.26 0.51 4.39
CA VAL A 30 13.06 -0.28 4.65
C VAL A 30 12.01 0.60 5.30
N ILE A 31 10.81 0.63 4.75
CA ILE A 31 9.62 1.19 5.40
C ILE A 31 8.95 0.07 6.18
N LEU A 32 8.78 0.30 7.48
CA LEU A 32 8.10 -0.59 8.41
C LEU A 32 6.75 0.01 8.78
N SER A 33 5.70 -0.79 8.70
CA SER A 33 4.43 -0.51 9.37
C SER A 33 4.43 -1.15 10.75
N ARG A 34 4.15 -0.34 11.77
CA ARG A 34 3.87 -0.83 13.14
C ARG A 34 2.40 -0.72 13.50
N GLY A 35 1.52 -0.88 12.50
CA GLY A 35 0.08 -0.73 12.62
C GLY A 35 -0.37 0.73 12.57
N LYS A 36 0.02 1.53 13.58
CA LYS A 36 -0.38 2.96 13.72
C LYS A 36 0.68 3.98 13.31
N SER A 37 1.89 3.51 12.98
CA SER A 37 3.01 4.35 12.58
C SER A 37 3.75 3.76 11.39
N LEU A 38 4.36 4.64 10.59
CA LEU A 38 5.33 4.30 9.56
C LEU A 38 6.73 4.68 10.04
N GLU A 39 7.69 3.79 9.84
CA GLU A 39 9.09 4.05 10.15
C GLU A 39 9.97 3.77 8.94
N LEU A 40 10.82 4.72 8.57
CA LEU A 40 11.91 4.48 7.64
C LEU A 40 13.14 4.08 8.44
N VAL A 41 13.68 2.91 8.15
CA VAL A 41 14.92 2.43 8.74
C VAL A 41 15.97 2.20 7.65
N ARG A 42 17.23 2.38 8.02
CA ARG A 42 18.38 2.21 7.15
C ARG A 42 19.33 1.17 7.76
N PRO A 43 19.52 0.02 7.10
CA PRO A 43 20.60 -0.89 7.43
C PRO A 43 21.95 -0.27 7.08
N ASP A 44 22.91 -0.33 8.00
CA ASP A 44 24.30 0.06 7.78
C ASP A 44 25.12 -1.19 7.42
N SER A 45 25.62 -1.23 6.18
CA SER A 45 26.41 -2.36 5.67
C SER A 45 27.77 -2.52 6.36
N ASN A 46 28.31 -1.48 6.98
CA ASN A 46 29.61 -1.54 7.63
C ASN A 46 29.51 -2.12 9.04
N THR A 47 28.46 -1.78 9.78
CA THR A 47 28.28 -2.18 11.18
C THR A 47 27.29 -3.33 11.37
N GLY A 48 26.46 -3.63 10.37
CA GLY A 48 25.37 -4.60 10.47
C GLY A 48 24.19 -4.12 11.32
N LYS A 49 24.19 -2.87 11.78
CA LYS A 49 23.12 -2.28 12.60
C LYS A 49 22.04 -1.65 11.73
N VAL A 50 20.84 -1.55 12.28
CA VAL A 50 19.70 -0.88 11.63
C VAL A 50 19.38 0.39 12.41
N HIS A 51 19.35 1.52 11.71
CA HIS A 51 19.09 2.83 12.29
C HIS A 51 17.73 3.36 11.82
N THR A 52 16.91 3.84 12.76
CA THR A 52 15.68 4.56 12.42
C THR A 52 16.02 5.96 11.91
N VAL A 53 15.57 6.27 10.69
CA VAL A 53 15.78 7.56 10.03
C VAL A 53 14.59 8.50 10.29
N LEU A 54 13.37 7.95 10.21
CA LEU A 54 12.12 8.68 10.39
C LEU A 54 11.08 7.77 11.04
N SER A 55 10.25 8.31 11.94
CA SER A 55 9.12 7.60 12.57
C SER A 55 7.94 8.57 12.71
N VAL A 56 6.82 8.26 12.06
CA VAL A 56 5.63 9.12 11.97
C VAL A 56 4.39 8.33 12.35
N GLU A 57 3.56 8.88 13.25
CA GLU A 57 2.24 8.35 13.55
C GLU A 57 1.28 8.68 12.39
N VAL A 58 0.57 7.68 11.88
CA VAL A 58 -0.38 7.87 10.78
C VAL A 58 -1.81 8.12 11.27
N PHE A 59 -2.07 7.90 12.57
CA PHE A 59 -3.38 8.05 13.20
C PHE A 59 -4.49 7.23 12.51
N GLY A 60 -4.16 6.01 12.10
CA GLY A 60 -5.06 5.06 11.46
C GLY A 60 -4.48 3.64 11.51
N CYS A 61 -5.15 2.70 10.86
CA CYS A 61 -4.73 1.31 10.77
C CYS A 61 -4.16 1.02 9.38
N ILE A 62 -2.84 0.77 9.29
CA ILE A 62 -2.19 0.35 8.04
C ILE A 62 -2.50 -1.13 7.81
N ARG A 63 -3.20 -1.41 6.71
CA ARG A 63 -3.68 -2.75 6.33
C ARG A 63 -2.92 -3.34 5.15
N ALA A 64 -2.36 -2.49 4.29
CA ALA A 64 -1.50 -2.89 3.19
C ALA A 64 -0.41 -1.83 2.97
N LEU A 65 0.79 -2.28 2.63
CA LEU A 65 1.95 -1.42 2.41
C LEU A 65 2.80 -2.02 1.30
N MET A 66 3.02 -1.26 0.22
CA MET A 66 3.87 -1.68 -0.90
C MET A 66 4.69 -0.52 -1.44
N SER A 67 5.78 -0.82 -2.13
CA SER A 67 6.60 0.16 -2.84
C SER A 67 6.52 -0.06 -4.35
N PHE A 68 6.73 1.01 -5.12
CA PHE A 68 6.85 0.92 -6.57
C PHE A 68 7.77 2.00 -7.11
N ARG A 69 8.28 1.76 -8.32
CA ARG A 69 9.10 2.70 -9.07
C ARG A 69 8.43 3.00 -10.39
N LEU A 70 8.26 4.28 -10.71
CA LEU A 70 7.88 4.67 -12.06
C LEU A 70 8.96 4.23 -13.06
N THR A 71 8.55 3.87 -14.27
CA THR A 71 9.49 3.46 -15.33
C THR A 71 10.54 4.54 -15.56
N GLY A 72 11.82 4.18 -15.44
CA GLY A 72 12.97 5.09 -15.56
C GLY A 72 13.17 6.05 -14.37
N GLY A 73 12.40 5.91 -13.29
CA GLY A 73 12.63 6.64 -12.04
C GLY A 73 13.84 6.11 -11.27
N ALA A 74 14.39 6.92 -10.37
CA ALA A 74 15.51 6.54 -9.50
C ALA A 74 15.09 6.27 -8.05
N LYS A 75 13.83 6.57 -7.70
CA LYS A 75 13.30 6.58 -6.34
C LYS A 75 12.02 5.77 -6.26
N ASP A 76 11.88 5.05 -5.15
CA ASP A 76 10.67 4.29 -4.87
C ASP A 76 9.65 5.14 -4.11
N TYR A 77 8.40 5.09 -4.57
CA TYR A 77 7.23 5.60 -3.86
C TYR A 77 6.67 4.53 -2.93
N ILE A 78 5.86 4.97 -1.97
CA ILE A 78 5.21 4.10 -0.99
C ILE A 78 3.70 4.24 -1.18
N VAL A 79 2.99 3.14 -1.46
CA VAL A 79 1.52 3.12 -1.49
C VAL A 79 1.02 2.51 -0.19
N VAL A 80 0.10 3.21 0.46
CA VAL A 80 -0.46 2.81 1.75
C VAL A 80 -1.97 2.59 1.62
N GLY A 81 -2.39 1.39 2.00
CA GLY A 81 -3.79 1.04 2.23
C GLY A 81 -4.10 1.11 3.72
N SER A 82 -5.11 1.91 4.09
CA SER A 82 -5.53 2.07 5.47
C SER A 82 -7.04 1.93 5.64
N ASP A 83 -7.51 2.11 6.87
CA ASP A 83 -8.92 2.24 7.23
C ASP A 83 -9.55 3.58 6.80
N SER A 84 -8.85 4.45 6.07
CA SER A 84 -9.37 5.77 5.71
C SER A 84 -10.41 5.76 4.57
N GLY A 85 -10.51 4.68 3.79
CA GLY A 85 -11.27 4.68 2.52
C GLY A 85 -10.59 5.47 1.41
N ARG A 86 -9.28 5.70 1.54
CA ARG A 86 -8.44 6.44 0.59
C ARG A 86 -7.18 5.66 0.24
N ILE A 87 -6.72 5.81 -1.00
CA ILE A 87 -5.39 5.38 -1.42
C ILE A 87 -4.45 6.56 -1.24
N VAL A 88 -3.31 6.33 -0.59
CA VAL A 88 -2.31 7.36 -0.32
C VAL A 88 -0.98 6.92 -0.90
N ILE A 89 -0.35 7.81 -1.67
CA ILE A 89 1.00 7.61 -2.17
C ILE A 89 1.92 8.63 -1.49
N LEU A 90 3.02 8.14 -0.94
CA LEU A 90 4.01 8.91 -0.21
C LEU A 90 5.36 8.86 -0.92
N GLU A 91 6.12 9.93 -0.78
CA GLU A 91 7.50 10.04 -1.20
C GLU A 91 8.35 10.50 0.01
N TYR A 92 9.44 9.81 0.31
CA TYR A 92 10.34 10.24 1.38
C TYR A 92 11.20 11.42 0.92
N ASN A 93 11.26 12.51 1.69
CA ASN A 93 12.08 13.68 1.41
C ASN A 93 13.29 13.72 2.35
N PRO A 94 14.51 13.36 1.90
CA PRO A 94 15.69 13.33 2.76
C PRO A 94 16.09 14.71 3.28
N ALA A 95 15.83 15.77 2.52
CA ALA A 95 16.21 17.13 2.91
C ALA A 95 15.35 17.67 4.06
N LYS A 96 14.05 17.30 4.08
CA LYS A 96 13.12 17.68 5.16
C LYS A 96 12.98 16.62 6.25
N ASN A 97 13.53 15.42 6.00
CA ASN A 97 13.26 14.21 6.77
C ASN A 97 11.75 13.98 7.00
N SER A 98 10.96 14.04 5.93
CA SER A 98 9.49 13.90 5.98
C SER A 98 8.98 12.89 4.96
N LEU A 99 7.78 12.34 5.21
CA LEU A 99 7.01 11.62 4.19
C LEU A 99 6.04 12.61 3.54
N ASP A 100 6.36 13.04 2.33
CA ASP A 100 5.55 13.97 1.57
C ASP A 100 4.40 13.19 0.90
N LYS A 101 3.16 13.63 1.13
CA LYS A 101 1.98 13.02 0.53
C LYS A 101 1.80 13.52 -0.89
N VAL A 102 2.28 12.74 -1.86
CA VAL A 102 2.26 13.12 -3.28
C VAL A 102 0.91 12.87 -3.93
N HIS A 103 0.15 11.89 -3.45
CA HIS A 103 -1.22 11.66 -3.90
C HIS A 103 -2.14 11.17 -2.78
N GLN A 104 -3.41 11.56 -2.84
CA GLN A 104 -4.46 11.04 -1.98
C GLN A 104 -5.80 11.09 -2.70
N GLU A 105 -6.43 9.93 -2.84
CA GLU A 105 -7.72 9.82 -3.52
C GLU A 105 -8.70 8.99 -2.70
N THR A 106 -9.95 9.46 -2.66
CA THR A 106 -11.03 8.82 -1.92
C THR A 106 -11.77 7.87 -2.85
N PHE A 107 -11.89 6.61 -2.44
CA PHE A 107 -12.64 5.59 -3.19
C PHE A 107 -13.78 4.99 -2.38
N GLY A 108 -13.84 5.23 -1.07
CA GLY A 108 -14.82 4.60 -0.21
C GLY A 108 -14.97 5.26 1.16
N LYS A 109 -15.78 4.61 2.01
CA LYS A 109 -16.01 5.04 3.40
C LYS A 109 -14.89 4.54 4.30
N SER A 110 -14.64 5.28 5.39
CA SER A 110 -13.68 4.87 6.42
C SER A 110 -14.14 3.64 7.23
N GLY A 111 -13.17 2.97 7.85
CA GLY A 111 -13.26 1.74 8.63
C GLY A 111 -12.68 0.51 7.92
N CYS A 112 -12.30 -0.49 8.71
CA CYS A 112 -11.92 -1.82 8.20
C CYS A 112 -13.16 -2.61 7.76
N ARG A 113 -13.73 -2.24 6.59
CA ARG A 113 -14.97 -2.86 6.08
C ARG A 113 -14.67 -4.06 5.17
N ARG A 114 -15.64 -4.98 5.11
CA ARG A 114 -15.61 -6.21 4.29
C ARG A 114 -15.45 -5.92 2.79
N ILE A 115 -16.26 -4.99 2.28
CA ILE A 115 -16.36 -4.70 0.85
C ILE A 115 -15.67 -3.40 0.41
N VAL A 116 -15.02 -2.65 1.32
CA VAL A 116 -14.28 -1.44 0.93
C VAL A 116 -12.79 -1.79 0.78
N PRO A 117 -12.15 -1.45 -0.34
CA PRO A 117 -10.74 -1.77 -0.58
C PRO A 117 -9.79 -1.21 0.48
N GLY A 118 -8.64 -1.86 0.62
CA GLY A 118 -7.61 -1.49 1.58
C GLY A 118 -6.94 -2.67 2.27
N GLN A 119 -7.47 -3.89 2.11
CA GLN A 119 -6.90 -5.10 2.70
C GLN A 119 -5.77 -5.69 1.86
N TYR A 120 -5.94 -5.73 0.54
CA TYR A 120 -4.99 -6.35 -0.38
C TYR A 120 -4.52 -5.36 -1.42
N PHE A 121 -3.21 -5.33 -1.66
CA PHE A 121 -2.57 -4.51 -2.67
C PHE A 121 -1.80 -5.41 -3.63
N ALA A 122 -1.80 -5.06 -4.91
CA ALA A 122 -0.99 -5.69 -5.93
C ALA A 122 -0.46 -4.60 -6.88
N ILE A 123 0.82 -4.66 -7.25
CA ILE A 123 1.48 -3.63 -8.06
C ILE A 123 2.13 -4.31 -9.25
N ASP A 124 1.98 -3.71 -10.42
CA ASP A 124 2.76 -4.05 -11.61
C ASP A 124 4.26 -3.81 -11.32
N PRO A 125 5.14 -4.80 -11.52
CA PRO A 125 6.56 -4.65 -11.19
C PRO A 125 7.30 -3.53 -11.94
N LYS A 126 6.74 -3.01 -13.05
CA LYS A 126 7.28 -1.83 -13.76
C LYS A 126 6.66 -0.50 -13.30
N GLY A 127 5.83 -0.54 -12.27
CA GLY A 127 5.18 0.60 -11.63
C GLY A 127 4.17 1.32 -12.51
N ARG A 128 3.52 0.60 -13.43
CA ARG A 128 2.54 1.15 -14.38
C ARG A 128 1.11 1.15 -13.84
N ALA A 129 0.81 0.27 -12.90
CA ALA A 129 -0.51 0.14 -12.30
C ALA A 129 -0.45 -0.42 -10.88
N VAL A 130 -1.44 -0.06 -10.07
CA VAL A 130 -1.69 -0.65 -8.75
C VAL A 130 -3.16 -1.07 -8.66
N MET A 131 -3.39 -2.27 -8.16
CA MET A 131 -4.71 -2.79 -7.84
C MET A 131 -4.87 -2.86 -6.33
N ILE A 132 -5.99 -2.32 -5.84
CA ILE A 132 -6.40 -2.42 -4.44
C ILE A 132 -7.67 -3.27 -4.34
N GLY A 133 -7.71 -4.14 -3.35
CA GLY A 133 -8.81 -5.08 -3.12
C GLY A 133 -9.36 -5.01 -1.70
N ALA A 134 -10.66 -5.23 -1.61
CA ALA A 134 -11.35 -5.56 -0.37
C ALA A 134 -11.27 -7.06 -0.10
N VAL A 135 -11.78 -7.51 1.06
CA VAL A 135 -11.93 -8.94 1.35
C VAL A 135 -12.94 -9.58 0.41
N GLU A 136 -13.92 -8.80 -0.05
CA GLU A 136 -14.96 -9.28 -0.94
C GLU A 136 -15.37 -8.20 -1.93
N LYS A 137 -15.81 -8.64 -3.11
CA LYS A 137 -16.49 -7.83 -4.13
C LYS A 137 -15.62 -6.78 -4.79
N GLN A 138 -15.26 -5.72 -4.07
CA GLN A 138 -14.67 -4.54 -4.68
C GLN A 138 -13.17 -4.70 -4.89
N LYS A 139 -12.75 -4.51 -6.14
CA LYS A 139 -11.36 -4.26 -6.52
C LYS A 139 -11.32 -3.06 -7.46
N LEU A 140 -10.29 -2.23 -7.31
CA LEU A 140 -10.06 -1.02 -8.07
C LEU A 140 -8.62 -1.02 -8.59
N ALA A 141 -8.44 -0.74 -9.88
CA ALA A 141 -7.13 -0.58 -10.49
C ALA A 141 -6.88 0.89 -10.84
N TYR A 142 -5.68 1.38 -10.52
CA TYR A 142 -5.22 2.72 -10.83
C TYR A 142 -4.04 2.62 -11.79
N ILE A 143 -4.07 3.42 -12.86
CA ILE A 143 -2.94 3.57 -13.77
C ILE A 143 -2.02 4.63 -13.19
N LEU A 144 -0.74 4.31 -13.10
CA LEU A 144 0.31 5.17 -12.58
C LEU A 144 1.14 5.67 -13.76
N ASN A 145 1.29 6.98 -13.85
CA ASN A 145 2.02 7.61 -14.94
C ASN A 145 2.86 8.77 -14.44
N ARG A 146 3.59 9.43 -15.34
CA ARG A 146 4.33 10.66 -15.06
C ARG A 146 3.91 11.79 -15.99
N ASP A 147 3.82 13.00 -15.47
CA ASP A 147 3.63 14.19 -16.28
C ASP A 147 4.93 14.62 -17.00
N THR A 148 4.86 15.70 -17.77
CA THR A 148 6.02 16.29 -18.47
C THR A 148 7.09 16.84 -17.52
N GLN A 149 6.76 17.03 -16.24
CA GLN A 149 7.68 17.45 -15.18
C GLN A 149 8.19 16.27 -14.35
N ALA A 150 7.98 15.03 -14.81
CA ALA A 150 8.34 13.78 -14.15
C ALA A 150 7.68 13.57 -12.78
N ARG A 151 6.56 14.25 -12.50
CA ARG A 151 5.76 14.03 -11.29
C ARG A 151 4.79 12.89 -11.50
N LEU A 152 4.57 12.10 -10.45
CA LEU A 152 3.57 11.04 -10.43
C LEU A 152 2.18 11.60 -10.75
N THR A 153 1.48 10.95 -11.67
CA THR A 153 0.06 11.12 -11.94
C THR A 153 -0.65 9.79 -11.83
N ILE A 154 -1.95 9.84 -11.57
CA ILE A 154 -2.79 8.66 -11.34
C ILE A 154 -4.14 8.85 -12.02
N SER A 155 -4.63 7.79 -12.65
CA SER A 155 -5.95 7.80 -13.29
C SER A 155 -7.08 7.72 -12.28
N SER A 156 -8.30 8.03 -12.72
CA SER A 156 -9.50 7.54 -12.06
C SER A 156 -9.47 6.00 -11.92
N PRO A 157 -10.12 5.43 -10.90
CA PRO A 157 -10.11 3.99 -10.69
C PRO A 157 -10.89 3.26 -11.78
N LEU A 158 -10.35 2.12 -12.20
CA LEU A 158 -11.03 1.13 -13.03
C LEU A 158 -11.60 0.04 -12.12
N GLU A 159 -12.90 -0.24 -12.26
CA GLU A 159 -13.60 -1.19 -11.41
C GLU A 159 -13.45 -2.62 -11.93
N ALA A 160 -13.10 -3.55 -11.04
CA ALA A 160 -13.08 -4.99 -11.28
C ALA A 160 -13.90 -5.71 -10.20
N HIS A 161 -15.16 -5.29 -10.06
CA HIS A 161 -16.06 -5.78 -9.03
C HIS A 161 -16.62 -7.16 -9.39
N LYS A 162 -16.63 -8.09 -8.42
CA LYS A 162 -17.25 -9.41 -8.57
C LYS A 162 -18.01 -9.79 -7.31
N SER A 163 -19.35 -9.71 -7.35
CA SER A 163 -20.20 -10.04 -6.20
C SER A 163 -19.98 -11.48 -5.74
N ASN A 164 -20.32 -11.77 -4.48
CA ASN A 164 -20.25 -13.11 -3.89
C ASN A 164 -18.88 -13.80 -3.98
N THR A 165 -17.82 -13.01 -4.16
CA THR A 165 -16.46 -13.51 -4.30
C THR A 165 -15.57 -12.99 -3.19
N LEU A 166 -15.06 -13.91 -2.36
CA LEU A 166 -14.02 -13.62 -1.38
C LEU A 166 -12.65 -13.63 -2.05
N THR A 167 -11.78 -12.73 -1.63
CA THR A 167 -10.38 -12.64 -2.06
C THR A 167 -9.47 -13.01 -0.89
N TYR A 168 -8.57 -13.97 -1.10
CA TYR A 168 -7.60 -14.42 -0.10
C TYR A 168 -6.27 -13.68 -0.21
N HIS A 169 -5.82 -13.43 -1.43
CA HIS A 169 -4.57 -12.72 -1.70
C HIS A 169 -4.55 -12.19 -3.13
N MET A 170 -3.72 -11.16 -3.36
CA MET A 170 -3.53 -10.54 -4.67
C MET A 170 -2.03 -10.30 -4.91
N VAL A 171 -1.57 -10.51 -6.13
CA VAL A 171 -0.18 -10.22 -6.56
C VAL A 171 -0.15 -9.62 -7.96
N GLY A 172 0.83 -8.76 -8.23
CA GLY A 172 1.14 -8.33 -9.58
C GLY A 172 2.01 -9.38 -10.28
N VAL A 173 1.73 -9.65 -11.55
CA VAL A 173 2.49 -10.60 -12.36
C VAL A 173 3.51 -9.84 -13.21
N ASP A 174 4.79 -10.27 -13.17
CA ASP A 174 5.81 -9.69 -14.05
C ASP A 174 5.62 -10.22 -15.47
N VAL A 175 5.03 -9.38 -16.31
CA VAL A 175 4.77 -9.63 -17.74
C VAL A 175 5.69 -8.78 -18.62
N GLY A 176 6.81 -8.28 -18.07
CA GLY A 176 7.69 -7.37 -18.80
C GLY A 176 7.00 -6.05 -19.14
N PHE A 177 6.70 -5.84 -20.42
CA PHE A 177 6.02 -4.63 -20.91
C PHE A 177 4.65 -4.90 -21.55
N ASP A 178 4.17 -6.15 -21.50
CA ASP A 178 2.78 -6.47 -21.87
C ASP A 178 1.80 -5.84 -20.88
N ASN A 179 0.51 -5.90 -21.19
CA ASN A 179 -0.55 -5.31 -20.36
C ASN A 179 -0.45 -5.80 -18.90
N PRO A 180 -0.41 -4.89 -17.90
CA PRO A 180 -0.34 -5.28 -16.49
C PRO A 180 -1.38 -6.31 -16.10
N LEU A 181 -0.95 -7.36 -15.39
CA LEU A 181 -1.80 -8.45 -14.95
C LEU A 181 -1.72 -8.64 -13.44
N PHE A 182 -2.87 -8.87 -12.81
CA PHE A 182 -2.99 -9.10 -11.37
C PHE A 182 -3.61 -10.48 -11.14
N ALA A 183 -2.90 -11.34 -10.42
CA ALA A 183 -3.40 -12.66 -10.04
C ALA A 183 -4.03 -12.58 -8.65
N CYS A 184 -5.22 -13.16 -8.51
CA CYS A 184 -5.99 -13.18 -7.27
C CYS A 184 -6.39 -14.61 -6.93
N LEU A 185 -6.31 -14.99 -5.65
CA LEU A 185 -6.91 -16.23 -5.14
C LEU A 185 -8.31 -15.91 -4.65
N GLU A 186 -9.31 -16.50 -5.30
CA GLU A 186 -10.72 -16.16 -5.10
C GLU A 186 -11.57 -17.40 -4.92
N ILE A 187 -12.64 -17.28 -4.12
CA ILE A 187 -13.70 -18.28 -4.01
C ILE A 187 -15.04 -17.60 -4.17
N ASP A 188 -15.88 -18.18 -5.01
CA ASP A 188 -17.29 -17.80 -5.13
C ASP A 188 -18.09 -18.58 -4.07
N TYR A 189 -18.97 -17.89 -3.35
CA TYR A 189 -19.80 -18.50 -2.31
C TYR A 189 -21.30 -18.44 -2.64
N GLU A 190 -21.70 -18.01 -3.84
CA GLU A 190 -23.11 -17.89 -4.21
C GLU A 190 -23.85 -19.23 -4.12
N GLU A 191 -23.25 -20.32 -4.60
CA GLU A 191 -23.86 -21.65 -4.49
C GLU A 191 -23.99 -22.12 -3.04
N ALA A 192 -22.95 -21.89 -2.23
CA ALA A 192 -22.94 -22.29 -0.82
C ALA A 192 -24.02 -21.57 0.01
N ASP A 193 -24.31 -20.29 -0.29
CA ASP A 193 -25.38 -19.54 0.37
C ASP A 193 -26.78 -20.04 -0.03
N ASN A 194 -26.91 -20.65 -1.21
CA ASN A 194 -28.18 -21.15 -1.74
C ASN A 194 -28.40 -22.65 -1.49
N ASP A 195 -27.42 -23.36 -0.94
CA ASP A 195 -27.55 -24.77 -0.59
C ASP A 195 -27.90 -24.97 0.91
N PRO A 196 -29.16 -25.30 1.24
CA PRO A 196 -29.55 -25.58 2.62
C PRO A 196 -28.99 -26.91 3.14
N THR A 197 -28.43 -27.76 2.28
CA THR A 197 -27.89 -29.07 2.68
C THR A 197 -26.47 -28.98 3.24
N GLY A 198 -25.69 -27.99 2.81
CA GLY A 198 -24.30 -27.81 3.20
C GLY A 198 -23.39 -28.93 2.72
N LEU A 199 -23.79 -29.62 1.64
CA LEU A 199 -23.10 -30.78 1.06
C LEU A 199 -22.30 -30.39 -0.20
#